data_AF-A0A7X4BL66-F1
#
_entry.id   AF-A0A7X4BL66-F1
#
_cell.length_a   1.000
_cell.length_b   1.000
_cell.length_c   1.000
_cell.angle_alpha   90.00
_cell.angle_beta   90.00
_cell.angle_gamma   90.00
#
_symmetry.space_group_name_H-M   'P 1'
#
loop_
_entity.id
_entity.type
_entity.pdbx_description
1 polymer ?
#
loop_
_entity_poly.entity_id
_entity_poly.type
_entity_poly.pdbx_seq_one_letter_code
_entity_poly.pdbx_strand_id
1 'polypeptide(L)'
;AGYLLVSLAQPEAHAQGPMAQPAIYSAAVLMAMGIGVTAPSLRAMISRRLDAGSQGRGLGSLQALQSLGTSIGPPVAGVLFTSLAPRAPFWVAIVVLVIVAALTSGALQRQRSR
;
A
#
# COMPACT_ATOMS: atom_id res chain seq x y z
N ALA A 1 -6.58 -23.45 -13.97
CA ALA A 1 -8.03 -23.15 -13.94
C ALA A 1 -8.33 -21.64 -13.85
N GLY A 2 -7.72 -20.88 -12.92
CA GLY A 2 -8.02 -19.45 -12.74
C GLY A 2 -7.64 -18.52 -13.90
N TYR A 3 -6.54 -18.81 -14.62
CA TYR A 3 -6.10 -18.00 -15.77
C TYR A 3 -7.12 -18.00 -16.93
N LEU A 4 -7.80 -19.13 -17.14
CA LEU A 4 -8.84 -19.26 -18.17
C LEU A 4 -10.12 -18.50 -17.79
N LEU A 5 -10.46 -18.41 -16.49
CA LEU A 5 -11.62 -17.65 -16.03
C LEU A 5 -11.39 -16.13 -16.11
N VAL A 6 -10.17 -15.67 -15.79
CA VAL A 6 -9.77 -14.26 -15.98
C VAL A 6 -9.76 -13.89 -17.47
N SER A 7 -9.27 -14.78 -18.33
CA SER A 7 -9.20 -14.55 -19.78
C SER A 7 -10.57 -14.50 -20.47
N LEU A 8 -11.60 -15.13 -19.89
CA LEU A 8 -12.97 -15.10 -20.42
C LEU A 8 -13.82 -13.95 -19.87
N ALA A 9 -13.43 -13.36 -18.73
CA ALA A 9 -14.18 -12.30 -18.07
C ALA A 9 -13.79 -10.87 -18.52
N GLN A 10 -12.67 -10.71 -19.24
CA GLN A 10 -12.14 -9.39 -19.62
C GLN A 10 -11.98 -9.23 -21.15
N PRO A 11 -13.07 -8.98 -21.91
CA PRO A 11 -12.98 -8.63 -23.33
C PRO A 11 -12.21 -7.31 -23.56
N GLU A 12 -12.17 -6.43 -22.55
CA GLU A 12 -11.45 -5.15 -22.54
C GLU A 12 -9.92 -5.29 -22.41
N ALA A 13 -9.42 -6.43 -21.92
CA ALA A 13 -7.97 -6.66 -21.77
C ALA A 13 -7.26 -6.76 -23.12
N HIS A 14 -7.99 -7.08 -24.19
CA HIS A 14 -7.48 -7.12 -25.56
C HIS A 14 -7.31 -5.72 -26.20
N ALA A 15 -7.88 -4.67 -25.61
CA ALA A 15 -7.77 -3.29 -26.09
C ALA A 15 -6.55 -2.54 -25.53
N GLN A 16 -5.88 -3.10 -24.52
CA GLN A 16 -4.64 -2.56 -23.96
C GLN A 16 -3.46 -3.31 -24.61
N GLY A 17 -2.59 -2.60 -25.32
CA GLY A 17 -1.52 -3.20 -26.12
C GLY A 17 -0.67 -4.24 -25.37
N PRO A 18 0.07 -5.12 -26.08
CA PRO A 18 0.71 -6.33 -25.54
C PRO A 18 1.68 -6.12 -24.35
N MET A 19 2.01 -4.87 -24.02
CA MET A 19 2.90 -4.46 -22.93
C MET A 19 2.17 -4.23 -21.59
N ALA A 20 0.84 -4.11 -21.56
CA ALA A 20 0.10 -3.76 -20.34
C ALA A 20 -0.03 -4.92 -19.34
N GLN A 21 -0.24 -6.14 -19.83
CA GLN A 21 -0.38 -7.34 -19.00
C GLN A 21 0.85 -7.64 -18.13
N PRO A 22 2.08 -7.75 -18.68
CA PRO A 22 3.26 -8.01 -17.85
C PRO A 22 3.56 -6.87 -16.87
N ALA A 23 3.24 -5.62 -17.22
CA ALA A 23 3.45 -4.47 -16.35
C ALA A 23 2.57 -4.49 -15.09
N ILE A 24 1.32 -4.95 -15.20
CA ILE A 24 0.42 -5.09 -14.05
C ILE A 24 0.93 -6.19 -13.11
N TYR A 25 1.36 -7.34 -13.67
CA TYR A 25 1.89 -8.44 -12.86
C TYR A 25 3.19 -8.05 -12.14
N SER A 26 4.11 -7.35 -12.81
CA SER A 26 5.34 -6.89 -12.16
C SER A 26 5.06 -5.87 -11.06
N ALA A 27 4.15 -4.92 -11.29
CA ALA A 27 3.71 -3.97 -10.28
C ALA A 27 3.06 -4.67 -9.07
N ALA A 28 2.23 -5.69 -9.30
CA ALA A 28 1.59 -6.46 -8.23
C ALA A 28 2.62 -7.24 -7.40
N VAL A 29 3.63 -7.84 -8.03
CA VAL A 29 4.73 -8.52 -7.32
C VAL A 29 5.51 -7.54 -6.44
N LEU A 30 5.88 -6.37 -6.97
CA LEU A 30 6.56 -5.33 -6.20
C LEU A 30 5.72 -4.84 -5.02
N MET A 31 4.42 -4.63 -5.23
CA MET A 31 3.49 -4.22 -4.18
C MET A 31 3.37 -5.30 -3.09
N ALA A 32 3.21 -6.57 -3.48
CA ALA A 32 3.13 -7.69 -2.54
C ALA A 32 4.40 -7.81 -1.69
N MET A 33 5.57 -7.64 -2.31
CA MET A 33 6.85 -7.62 -1.61
C MET A 33 6.92 -6.48 -0.59
N GLY A 34 6.51 -5.27 -0.97
CA GLY A 34 6.46 -4.12 -0.06
C GLY A 34 5.55 -4.34 1.14
N ILE A 35 4.34 -4.86 0.92
CA ILE A 35 3.40 -5.19 2.00
C ILE A 35 3.96 -6.29 2.91
N GLY A 36 4.56 -7.33 2.32
CA GLY A 36 5.12 -8.48 3.03
C GLY A 36 6.27 -8.13 3.97
N VAL A 37 7.06 -7.10 3.67
CA VAL A 37 8.14 -6.63 4.54
C VAL A 37 7.65 -5.61 5.57
N THR A 38 6.68 -4.76 5.21
CA THR A 38 6.24 -3.64 6.06
C THR A 38 5.52 -4.11 7.33
N ALA A 39 4.58 -5.06 7.20
CA ALA A 39 3.80 -5.56 8.32
C ALA A 39 4.64 -6.21 9.45
N PRO A 40 5.56 -7.16 9.19
CA PRO A 40 6.41 -7.72 10.22
C PRO A 40 7.43 -6.70 10.77
N SER A 41 7.91 -5.77 9.95
CA SER A 41 8.86 -4.73 10.40
C SER A 41 8.25 -3.77 11.42
N LEU A 42 7.01 -3.31 11.17
CA LEU A 42 6.29 -2.46 12.12
C LEU A 42 6.01 -3.20 13.44
N ARG A 43 5.61 -4.47 13.36
CA ARG A 43 5.36 -5.31 14.55
C ARG A 43 6.64 -5.52 15.37
N ALA A 44 7.77 -5.78 14.71
CA ALA A 44 9.07 -5.91 15.36
C ALA A 44 9.52 -4.60 16.04
N MET A 45 9.27 -3.45 15.40
CA MET A 45 9.59 -2.15 15.98
C MET A 45 8.75 -1.85 17.23
N ILE A 46 7.45 -2.15 17.21
CA ILE A 46 6.58 -2.04 18.38
C ILE A 46 7.09 -2.96 19.50
N SER A 47 7.40 -4.21 19.17
CA SER A 47 7.91 -5.18 20.16
C SER A 47 9.22 -4.74 20.83
N ARG A 48 10.11 -4.08 20.08
CA ARG A 48 11.41 -3.60 20.60
C ARG A 48 11.35 -2.27 21.35
N ARG A 49 10.40 -1.39 21.03
CA ARG A 49 10.30 -0.04 21.61
C ARG A 49 9.30 0.07 22.77
N LEU A 50 8.41 -0.91 22.92
CA LEU A 50 7.38 -0.92 23.97
C LEU A 50 7.60 -2.10 24.92
N ASP A 51 7.45 -1.83 26.23
CA ASP A 51 7.45 -2.85 27.27
C ASP A 51 6.28 -3.84 27.07
N ALA A 52 6.44 -5.08 27.57
CA ALA A 52 5.48 -6.18 27.36
C ALA A 52 4.03 -5.80 27.74
N GLY A 53 3.82 -4.99 28.78
CA GLY A 53 2.50 -4.53 29.21
C GLY A 53 1.83 -3.50 28.28
N SER A 54 2.57 -2.91 27.34
CA SER A 54 2.10 -1.87 26.42
C SER A 54 2.03 -2.31 24.95
N GLN A 55 2.65 -3.45 24.60
CA GLN A 55 2.66 -3.98 23.23
C GLN A 55 1.24 -4.21 22.66
N GLY A 56 0.28 -4.67 23.49
CA GLY A 56 -1.11 -4.83 23.07
C GLY A 56 -1.77 -3.53 22.61
N ARG A 57 -1.46 -2.40 23.28
CA ARG A 57 -1.94 -1.08 22.84
C ARG A 57 -1.27 -0.63 21.55
N GLY A 58 0.03 -0.88 21.41
CA GLY A 58 0.78 -0.56 20.18
C GLY A 58 0.26 -1.34 18.96
N LEU A 59 0.05 -2.65 19.11
CA LEU A 59 -0.51 -3.50 18.06
C LEU A 59 -1.98 -3.16 17.76
N GLY A 60 -2.78 -2.85 18.78
CA GLY A 60 -4.15 -2.39 18.60
C GLY A 60 -4.24 -1.08 17.81
N SER A 61 -3.36 -0.12 18.10
CA SER A 61 -3.25 1.13 17.33
C SER A 61 -2.84 0.87 15.88
N LEU A 62 -1.86 0.00 15.64
CA LEU A 62 -1.46 -0.39 14.29
C LEU A 62 -2.62 -1.02 13.51
N GLN A 63 -3.38 -1.93 14.15
CA GLN A 63 -4.54 -2.56 13.53
C GLN A 63 -5.66 -1.55 13.25
N ALA A 64 -5.94 -0.62 14.16
CA ALA A 64 -6.92 0.43 13.95
C ALA A 64 -6.55 1.31 12.74
N LEU A 65 -5.28 1.70 12.62
CA LEU A 65 -4.78 2.45 11.47
C LEU A 65 -4.89 1.66 10.16
N GLN A 66 -4.60 0.35 10.18
CA GLN A 66 -4.80 -0.52 9.02
C GLN A 66 -6.27 -0.56 8.60
N SER A 67 -7.20 -0.76 9.55
CA SER A 67 -8.64 -0.76 9.27
C SER A 67 -9.14 0.57 8.73
N LEU A 68 -8.64 1.70 9.26
CA LEU A 68 -8.96 3.02 8.74
C LEU A 68 -8.47 3.18 7.30
N GLY A 69 -7.24 2.76 7.00
CA GLY A 69 -6.68 2.80 5.65
C GLY A 69 -7.49 1.95 4.65
N THR A 70 -7.89 0.74 5.03
CA THR A 70 -8.70 -0.14 4.16
C THR A 70 -10.14 0.30 4.04
N SER A 71 -10.67 1.03 5.03
CA SER A 71 -12.04 1.58 5.00
C SER A 71 -12.14 2.87 4.18
N ILE A 72 -11.17 3.77 4.33
CA ILE A 72 -11.16 5.09 3.67
C ILE A 72 -10.53 5.01 2.26
N GLY A 73 -9.58 4.11 2.05
CA GLY A 73 -8.85 3.96 0.80
C GLY A 73 -9.75 3.74 -0.43
N PRO A 74 -10.62 2.72 -0.45
CA PRO A 74 -11.45 2.44 -1.62
C PRO A 74 -12.45 3.55 -1.97
N PRO A 75 -13.18 4.17 -1.01
CA PRO A 75 -14.02 5.33 -1.31
C PRO A 75 -13.24 6.49 -1.93
N VAL A 76 -12.08 6.85 -1.35
CA VAL A 76 -11.25 7.95 -1.86
C VAL A 76 -10.72 7.61 -3.26
N ALA A 77 -10.19 6.40 -3.45
CA ALA A 77 -9.72 5.95 -4.76
C ALA A 77 -10.84 5.95 -5.82
N GLY A 78 -12.04 5.52 -5.44
CA GLY A 78 -13.23 5.53 -6.30
C GLY A 78 -13.61 6.94 -6.74
N VAL A 79 -13.67 7.90 -5.81
CA VAL A 79 -13.95 9.31 -6.12
C VAL A 79 -12.88 9.91 -7.04
N LEU A 80 -11.60 9.63 -6.79
CA LEU A 80 -10.50 10.08 -7.64
C LEU A 80 -10.57 9.49 -9.05
N PHE A 81 -10.95 8.20 -9.15
CA PHE A 81 -11.07 7.50 -10.41
C PHE A 81 -12.20 8.09 -11.27
N THR A 82 -13.35 8.39 -10.67
CA THR A 82 -14.54 8.90 -11.38
C THR A 82 -14.48 10.39 -11.67
N SER A 83 -13.88 11.19 -10.78
CA SER A 83 -13.97 12.66 -10.85
C SER A 83 -12.82 13.32 -11.60
N LEU A 84 -11.62 12.71 -11.62
CA LEU A 84 -10.43 13.31 -12.24
C LEU A 84 -9.98 12.54 -13.48
N ALA A 85 -9.54 11.30 -13.30
CA ALA A 85 -9.07 10.43 -14.37
C ALA A 85 -8.83 9.01 -13.84
N PRO A 86 -8.87 7.98 -14.71
CA PRO A 86 -8.49 6.61 -14.34
C PRO A 86 -7.08 6.49 -13.76
N ARG A 87 -6.17 7.42 -14.11
CA ARG A 87 -4.78 7.46 -13.62
C ARG A 87 -4.61 8.26 -12.32
N ALA A 88 -5.61 9.03 -11.90
CA ALA A 88 -5.51 9.93 -10.76
C ALA A 88 -5.26 9.21 -9.41
N PRO A 89 -5.91 8.07 -9.09
CA PRO A 89 -5.65 7.35 -7.84
C PRO A 89 -4.19 6.93 -7.68
N PHE A 90 -3.52 6.55 -8.78
CA PHE A 90 -2.13 6.12 -8.77
C PHE A 90 -1.18 7.29 -8.49
N TRP A 91 -1.40 8.44 -9.13
CA TRP A 91 -0.59 9.64 -8.86
C TRP A 91 -0.73 10.12 -7.42
N VAL A 92 -1.95 10.13 -6.89
CA VAL A 92 -2.18 10.49 -5.49
C VAL A 92 -1.51 9.48 -4.55
N ALA A 93 -1.59 8.18 -4.84
CA ALA A 93 -0.88 7.17 -4.07
C ALA A 93 0.64 7.39 -4.04
N ILE A 94 1.25 7.77 -5.18
CA ILE A 94 2.68 8.12 -5.25
C ILE A 94 2.99 9.33 -4.35
N VAL A 95 2.21 10.41 -4.45
CA VAL A 95 2.42 11.61 -3.63
C VAL A 95 2.32 11.28 -2.14
N VAL A 96 1.31 10.52 -1.73
CA VAL A 96 1.12 10.09 -0.34
C VAL A 96 2.31 9.24 0.13
N LEU A 97 2.77 8.28 -0.67
CA LEU A 97 3.93 7.45 -0.33
C LEU A 97 5.21 8.27 -0.20
N VAL A 98 5.44 9.24 -1.08
CA VAL A 98 6.60 10.15 -1.01
C VAL A 98 6.54 10.99 0.27
N ILE A 99 5.38 11.52 0.64
CA ILE A 99 5.20 12.27 1.90
C ILE A 99 5.52 11.38 3.10
N VAL A 100 4.98 10.16 3.14
CA VAL A 100 5.24 9.20 4.23
C VAL A 100 6.73 8.85 4.31
N ALA A 101 7.38 8.62 3.17
CA ALA A 101 8.81 8.35 3.10
C ALA A 101 9.65 9.55 3.58
N ALA A 102 9.28 10.77 3.21
CA ALA A 102 9.94 12.00 3.66
C ALA A 102 9.79 12.21 5.18
N LEU A 103 8.59 12.00 5.72
CA LEU A 103 8.33 12.10 7.17
C LEU A 103 9.13 11.05 7.95
N THR A 104 9.16 9.81 7.45
CA THR A 104 9.87 8.71 8.11
C THR A 104 11.38 8.88 8.04
N SER A 105 11.92 9.31 6.90
CA SER A 105 13.35 9.59 6.74
C SER A 105 13.82 10.78 7.57
N GLY A 106 13.03 11.86 7.64
CA GLY A 106 13.32 13.00 8.52
C GLY A 106 13.29 12.63 10.01
N ALA A 107 12.38 11.73 10.42
CA ALA A 107 12.36 11.18 11.77
C ALA A 107 13.60 10.31 12.07
N LEU A 108 14.08 9.55 11.08
CA LEU A 108 15.30 8.76 11.19
C LEU A 108 16.56 9.64 11.29
N GLN A 109 16.63 10.71 10.49
CA GLN A 109 17.74 11.66 10.52
C GLN A 109 17.88 12.36 11.88
N ARG A 110 16.76 12.68 12.53
CA ARG A 110 16.76 13.23 13.90
C ARG A 110 17.27 12.26 14.96
N GLN A 111 17.15 10.94 14.74
CA GLN A 111 17.74 9.95 15.66
C GLN A 111 19.24 9.77 15.43
N ARG A 112 19.74 10.02 14.22
CA ARG A 112 21.17 9.91 13.90
C ARG A 112 21.99 11.15 14.31
N SER A 113 21.35 12.30 14.56
CA SER A 113 22.02 13.52 15.03
C SER A 113 21.96 13.70 16.56
N ARG A 114 21.55 12.69 17.31
CA ARG A 114 21.64 12.62 18.77
C ARG A 114 22.50 11.43 19.16
#